data_AF-A0A2N5KMW7-F1
#
_entry.id   AF-A0A2N5KMW7-F1
#
_cell.length_a   1.000
_cell.length_b   1.000
_cell.length_c   1.000
_cell.angle_alpha   90.00
_cell.angle_beta   90.00
_cell.angle_gamma   90.00
#
_symmetry.space_group_name_H-M   'P 1'
#
loop_
_entity.id
_entity.type
_entity.pdbx_description
1 polymer ?
#
loop_
_entity_poly.entity_id
_entity_poly.type
_entity_poly.pdbx_seq_one_letter_code
_entity_poly.pdbx_strand_id
1 'polypeptide(L)' 'MMVETLQRFIAEELTDRQREAMVAVMFEGMPLEEAARRMDTNRNALYKLLHDARKKLKKRIEAEDLSPGEVLEAIGEG' A
#
# COMPACT_ATOMS: atom_id res chain seq x y z
N MET A 1 4.36 -4.07 -18.05
CA MET A 1 4.89 -5.07 -17.10
C MET A 1 4.04 -5.10 -15.83
N MET A 2 4.08 -6.17 -15.02
CA MET A 2 3.25 -6.25 -13.79
C MET A 2 3.49 -5.09 -12.81
N VAL A 3 4.73 -4.62 -12.71
CA VAL A 3 5.12 -3.46 -11.89
C VAL A 3 4.37 -2.19 -12.30
N GLU A 4 4.20 -1.93 -13.60
CA GLU A 4 3.47 -0.75 -14.10
C GLU A 4 1.96 -0.84 -13.78
N THR A 5 1.40 -2.06 -13.82
CA THR A 5 0.01 -2.32 -13.41
C THR A 5 -0.18 -2.03 -11.92
N LEU A 6 0.73 -2.49 -11.07
CA LEU A 6 0.72 -2.19 -9.63
C LEU A 6 0.86 -0.70 -9.35
N GLN A 7 1.79 -0.02 -10.01
CA GLN A 7 1.97 1.43 -9.89
C GLN A 7 0.69 2.18 -10.27
N ARG A 8 0.01 1.75 -11.34
CA ARG A 8 -1.28 2.31 -11.74
C ARG A 8 -2.35 2.09 -10.67
N PHE A 9 -2.48 0.88 -10.12
CA PHE A 9 -3.46 0.63 -9.05
C PHE A 9 -3.19 1.47 -7.80
N ILE A 10 -1.92 1.62 -7.43
CA ILE A 10 -1.51 2.49 -6.33
C ILE A 10 -1.84 3.96 -6.63
N ALA A 11 -1.65 4.41 -7.87
CA ALA A 11 -1.99 5.77 -8.30
C ALA A 11 -3.50 6.05 -8.30
N GLU A 12 -4.30 5.09 -8.78
CA GLU A 12 -5.74 5.25 -8.97
C GLU A 12 -6.56 5.00 -7.69
N GLU A 13 -6.19 4.02 -6.87
CA GLU A 13 -7.01 3.56 -5.73
C GLU A 13 -6.66 4.24 -4.40
N LEU A 14 -5.38 4.58 -4.21
CA LEU A 14 -4.91 5.13 -2.95
C LEU A 14 -4.96 6.65 -2.97
N THR A 15 -5.27 7.23 -1.80
CA THR A 15 -5.03 8.67 -1.60
C THR A 15 -3.55 8.94 -1.42
N ASP A 16 -3.12 10.18 -1.59
CA ASP A 16 -1.73 10.59 -1.31
C ASP A 16 -1.29 10.20 0.10
N ARG A 17 -2.18 10.40 1.08
CA ARG A 17 -1.92 10.03 2.48
C ARG A 17 -1.80 8.52 2.67
N GLN A 18 -2.55 7.71 1.92
CA GLN A 18 -2.42 6.25 1.94
C GLN A 18 -1.10 5.79 1.32
N ARG A 19 -0.68 6.40 0.20
CA ARG A 19 0.62 6.15 -0.44
C ARG A 19 1.77 6.51 0.49
N GLU A 20 1.74 7.69 1.09
CA GLU A 20 2.76 8.15 2.03
C GLU A 20 2.90 7.19 3.23
N ALA A 21 1.78 6.76 3.82
CA ALA A 21 1.79 5.79 4.91
C ALA A 21 2.41 4.44 4.50
N MET A 22 2.06 3.94 3.31
CA MET A 22 2.61 2.69 2.77
C MET A 22 4.12 2.81 2.56
N VAL A 23 4.61 3.90 1.97
CA VAL A 23 6.04 4.16 1.76
C VAL A 23 6.78 4.18 3.10
N ALA A 24 6.33 5.01 4.04
CA ALA A 24 6.99 5.13 5.34
C ALA A 24 7.08 3.79 6.08
N VAL A 25 5.97 3.04 6.16
CA VAL A 25 5.93 1.84 7.00
C VAL A 25 6.47 0.59 6.29
N MET A 26 6.14 0.38 5.01
CA MET A 26 6.48 -0.87 4.31
C MET A 26 7.81 -0.81 3.57
N PHE A 27 8.17 0.35 3.01
CA PHE A 27 9.39 0.50 2.22
C PHE A 27 10.54 1.10 3.02
N GLU A 28 10.28 2.15 3.81
CA GLU A 28 11.30 2.74 4.68
C GLU A 28 11.47 1.96 6.00
N GLY A 29 10.58 1.01 6.30
CA GLY A 29 10.60 0.23 7.55
C GLY A 29 10.37 1.07 8.81
N MET A 30 9.75 2.25 8.67
CA MET A 30 9.54 3.17 9.77
C MET A 30 8.60 2.56 10.81
N PRO A 31 8.94 2.64 12.11
CA PRO A 31 8.02 2.24 13.18
C PRO A 31 6.69 3.00 13.08
N LEU A 32 5.58 2.29 13.34
CA LEU A 32 4.23 2.84 13.23
C LEU A 32 4.03 4.11 14.08
N GLU A 33 4.60 4.18 15.28
CA GLU A 33 4.56 5.39 16.10
C GLU A 33 5.30 6.57 15.45
N GLU A 34 6.44 6.33 14.82
CA GLU A 34 7.23 7.38 14.18
C GLU A 34 6.57 7.88 12.90
N ALA A 35 6.05 6.96 12.07
CA ALA A 35 5.27 7.30 10.89
C ALA A 35 4.01 8.11 11.28
N ALA A 36 3.36 7.75 12.38
CA ALA A 36 2.20 8.50 12.86
C ALA A 36 2.58 9.94 13.25
N ARG A 37 3.71 10.12 13.94
CA ARG A 37 4.23 11.46 14.28
C ARG A 37 4.57 12.27 13.04
N ARG A 38 5.32 11.70 12.10
CA ARG A 38 5.73 12.36 10.85
C ARG A 38 4.54 12.83 10.01
N MET A 39 3.48 12.03 10.00
CA MET A 39 2.24 12.29 9.24
C MET A 39 1.19 13.10 10.02
N ASP A 40 1.57 13.71 11.15
CA ASP A 40 0.70 14.47 12.04
C ASP A 40 -0.61 13.73 12.35
N THR A 41 -0.47 12.51 12.86
CA THR A 41 -1.59 11.64 13.22
C THR A 41 -1.26 10.77 14.43
N ASN A 42 -2.15 9.83 14.77
CA ASN A 42 -1.90 8.85 15.82
C ASN A 42 -1.83 7.43 15.26
N ARG A 43 -1.23 6.52 16.04
CA ARG A 43 -1.03 5.12 15.65
C ARG A 43 -2.32 4.43 15.19
N ASN A 44 -3.44 4.73 15.85
CA ASN A 44 -4.70 4.07 15.57
C ASN A 44 -5.31 4.53 14.25
N ALA A 45 -5.19 5.83 13.96
CA ALA A 45 -5.58 6.41 12.66
C ALA A 45 -4.67 5.91 11.55
N LEU A 46 -3.34 5.88 11.76
CA LEU A 46 -2.39 5.35 10.77
C LEU A 46 -2.62 3.85 10.49
N TYR A 47 -2.90 3.05 11.52
CA TYR A 47 -3.25 1.65 11.36
C TYR A 47 -4.49 1.47 10.47
N LYS A 48 -5.55 2.23 10.74
CA LYS A 48 -6.78 2.20 9.94
C LYS A 48 -6.54 2.65 8.50
N LEU A 49 -5.71 3.67 8.32
CA LEU A 49 -5.33 4.20 7.00
C LEU A 49 -4.62 3.14 6.15
N LEU A 50 -3.63 2.46 6.73
CA LEU A 50 -2.90 1.35 6.08
C LEU A 50 -3.80 0.15 5.81
N HIS A 51 -4.69 -0.18 6.74
CA HIS A 51 -5.63 -1.28 6.56
C HIS A 51 -6.59 -1.00 5.39
N ASP A 52 -7.15 0.21 5.32
CA ASP A 52 -8.01 0.62 4.22
C ASP A 52 -7.27 0.59 2.88
N ALA A 53 -6.03 1.10 2.84
CA ALA A 53 -5.19 1.06 1.64
C ALA A 53 -4.97 -0.38 1.13
N ARG A 54 -4.61 -1.31 2.01
CA ARG A 54 -4.47 -2.74 1.66
C ARG A 54 -5.76 -3.32 1.12
N LYS A 55 -6.90 -2.99 1.73
CA LYS A 55 -8.21 -3.49 1.31
C LYS A 55 -8.58 -3.00 -0.10
N LYS A 56 -8.31 -1.73 -0.41
CA LYS A 56 -8.54 -1.16 -1.75
C LYS A 56 -7.68 -1.85 -2.81
N LEU A 57 -6.37 -1.96 -2.56
CA LEU A 57 -5.45 -2.63 -3.50
C LEU A 57 -5.85 -4.09 -3.71
N LYS A 58 -6.17 -4.83 -2.64
CA LYS A 58 -6.64 -6.21 -2.75
C LYS A 58 -7.88 -6.31 -3.63
N LYS A 59 -8.88 -5.46 -3.39
CA LYS A 59 -10.11 -5.45 -4.19
C LYS A 59 -9.83 -5.15 -5.67
N ARG A 60 -8.88 -4.24 -5.95
CA ARG A 60 -8.51 -3.89 -7.33
C ARG A 60 -7.79 -5.03 -8.04
N ILE A 61 -6.89 -5.72 -7.34
CA ILE A 61 -6.19 -6.92 -7.81
C ILE A 61 -7.20 -8.03 -8.14
N GLU A 62 -8.11 -8.33 -7.21
CA GLU A 62 -9.17 -9.33 -7.42
C GLU A 62 -10.11 -8.98 -8.57
N ALA A 63 -10.37 -7.69 -8.80
CA ALA A 63 -11.22 -7.22 -9.91
C ALA A 63 -10.57 -7.34 -11.30
N GLU A 64 -9.26 -7.61 -11.36
CA GLU A 64 -8.51 -7.82 -12.60
C GLU A 64 -8.17 -9.31 -12.79
N ASP A 65 -8.88 -10.18 -12.08
CA ASP A 65 -8.65 -11.64 -12.04
C ASP A 65 -7.22 -12.02 -11.68
N LEU A 66 -6.49 -11.11 -11.01
CA LEU A 66 -5.15 -11.35 -10.48
C LEU A 66 -5.25 -11.90 -9.05
N SER A 67 -4.44 -12.89 -8.74
CA SER A 67 -4.24 -13.33 -7.36
C SER A 67 -3.13 -12.52 -6.68
N PRO A 68 -3.18 -12.35 -5.34
CA PRO A 68 -2.05 -11.79 -4.60
C PRO A 68 -0.75 -12.57 -4.78
N GLY A 69 -0.81 -13.87 -5.07
CA GLY A 69 0.37 -14.71 -5.32
C GLY A 69 1.10 -14.33 -6.60
N GLU A 70 0.36 -14.19 -7.71
CA GLU A 70 0.91 -13.76 -9.01
C GLU A 70 1.51 -12.35 -8.92
N VAL A 71 0.87 -11.47 -8.15
CA VAL A 71 1.36 -10.13 -7.88
C VAL A 71 2.68 -10.18 -7.09
N LEU A 72 2.79 -11.04 -6.08
CA LEU A 72 4.01 -11.18 -5.28
C LEU A 72 5.16 -11.80 -6.07
N GLU A 73 4.89 -12.83 -6.87
CA GLU A 73 5.88 -13.47 -7.75
C GLU A 73 6.50 -12.45 -8.70
N ALA A 74 5.65 -11.65 -9.36
CA ALA A 74 6.10 -10.63 -10.29
C ALA A 74 6.86 -9.44 -9.65
N ILE A 75 6.70 -9.20 -8.35
CA ILE A 75 7.52 -8.22 -7.59
C ILE A 75 8.84 -8.86 -7.16
N GLY A 76 8.85 -10.16 -6.82
CA GLY A 76 10.02 -10.88 -6.33
C GLY A 76 11.05 -11.27 -7.40
N GLU A 77 10.66 -11.28 -8.67
CA GLU A 77 11.55 -11.49 -9.82
C GLU A 77 12.30 -10.21 -10.28
N GLY A 78 12.16 -9.10 -9.55
CA GLY A 78 12.78 -7.80 -9.85
C GLY A 78 14.13 -7.54 -9.19
#